data_AF-A0A7Y0QH06-F1
#
_entry.id   AF-A0A7Y0QH06-F1
#
_cell.length_a   1.000
_cell.length_b   1.000
_cell.length_c   1.000
_cell.angle_alpha   90.00
_cell.angle_beta   90.00
_cell.angle_gamma   90.00
#
_symmetry.space_group_name_H-M   'P 1'
#
loop_
_entity.id
_entity.type
_entity.pdbx_description
1 polymer ?
#
loop_
_entity_poly.entity_id
_entity_poly.type
_entity_poly.pdbx_seq_one_letter_code
_entity_poly.pdbx_strand_id
1 'polypeptide(L)'
;MRPVLRASSAVLPSPSQPPSPSQPLSPPSPSRPSRGVDHNGSVSHDHPSPRSLLSGPDPVLLPADHPDTAARAALEAGSPVRDVVPQEPASSYVWALLAEEALGATRPDPIAAYAYARTGYHRGLDALRRAGWRGQGPVPVDHVPNQGFLRAVLALAEAAEAIGETAESERCRRLLVDSGTTPEAVAALR
;
A
#
# COMPACT_ATOMS: atom_id res chain seq x y z
N MET A 1 27.28 -7.89 -56.79
CA MET A 1 27.46 -6.49 -56.34
C MET A 1 26.08 -5.87 -56.12
N ARG A 2 25.71 -5.56 -54.88
CA ARG A 2 24.44 -4.87 -54.54
C ARG A 2 24.79 -3.44 -54.08
N PRO A 3 24.03 -2.40 -54.47
CA PRO A 3 24.37 -1.03 -54.13
C PRO A 3 23.96 -0.70 -52.69
N VAL A 4 24.83 0.03 -51.99
CA VAL A 4 24.60 0.58 -50.65
C VAL A 4 23.81 1.88 -50.79
N LEU A 5 22.58 1.91 -50.28
CA LEU A 5 21.77 3.12 -50.19
C LEU A 5 22.26 3.99 -49.02
N ARG A 6 22.59 5.24 -49.33
CA ARG A 6 23.04 6.26 -48.38
C ARG A 6 21.82 6.89 -47.71
N ALA A 7 21.70 6.77 -46.39
CA ALA A 7 20.65 7.44 -45.62
C ALA A 7 20.96 8.95 -45.49
N SER A 8 20.03 9.80 -45.93
CA SER A 8 20.03 11.25 -45.67
C SER A 8 19.58 11.51 -44.23
N SER A 9 20.44 12.13 -43.43
CA SER A 9 20.07 12.64 -42.11
C SER A 9 19.11 13.82 -42.24
N ALA A 10 17.89 13.66 -41.75
CA ALA A 10 16.98 14.77 -41.51
C ALA A 10 17.32 15.44 -40.16
N VAL A 11 17.52 16.76 -40.19
CA VAL A 11 17.72 17.59 -38.99
C VAL A 11 16.36 17.80 -38.33
N LEU A 12 16.22 17.35 -37.09
CA LEU A 12 15.03 17.61 -36.26
C LEU A 12 15.11 19.02 -35.65
N PRO A 13 14.02 19.80 -35.61
CA PRO A 13 14.01 21.11 -34.97
C PRO A 13 14.01 21.00 -33.44
N SER A 14 14.75 21.90 -32.79
CA SER A 14 14.84 21.98 -31.33
C SER A 14 13.50 22.30 -30.67
N PRO A 15 13.19 21.72 -29.49
CA PRO A 15 11.96 22.03 -28.76
C PRO A 15 12.02 23.44 -28.15
N SER A 16 10.92 24.18 -28.29
CA SER A 16 10.74 25.50 -27.67
C SER A 16 10.70 25.41 -26.15
N GLN A 17 11.41 26.31 -25.46
CA GLN A 17 11.42 26.40 -24.00
C GLN A 17 10.03 26.79 -23.44
N PRO A 18 9.58 26.18 -22.34
CA PRO A 18 8.35 26.60 -21.66
C PRO A 18 8.56 27.93 -20.91
N PRO A 19 7.49 28.74 -20.74
CA PRO A 19 7.57 30.01 -20.02
C PRO A 19 7.78 29.81 -18.52
N SER A 20 8.49 30.76 -17.90
CA SER A 20 8.79 30.79 -16.46
C SER A 20 7.52 30.95 -15.61
N PRO A 21 7.45 30.31 -14.42
CA PRO A 21 6.30 30.43 -13.52
C PRO A 21 6.25 31.82 -12.86
N SER A 22 5.06 32.43 -12.84
CA SER A 22 4.78 33.66 -12.09
C SER A 22 4.88 33.41 -10.58
N GLN A 23 5.48 34.36 -9.85
CA GLN A 23 5.64 34.27 -8.39
C GLN A 23 4.27 34.34 -7.68
N PRO A 24 4.07 33.57 -6.59
CA PRO A 24 2.84 33.64 -5.80
C PRO A 24 2.79 34.91 -4.95
N LEU A 25 1.60 35.53 -4.90
CA LEU A 25 1.29 36.66 -4.02
C LEU A 25 1.32 36.22 -2.55
N SER A 26 1.99 37.01 -1.70
CA SER A 26 2.05 36.81 -0.24
C SER A 26 0.66 36.88 0.41
N PRO A 27 0.34 36.03 1.39
CA PRO A 27 -0.91 36.12 2.13
C PRO A 27 -0.91 37.29 3.14
N PRO A 28 -2.08 37.88 3.46
CA PRO A 28 -2.18 38.92 4.47
C PRO A 28 -2.03 38.35 5.90
N SER A 29 -1.43 39.15 6.79
CA SER A 29 -1.24 38.85 8.20
C SER A 29 -2.56 38.74 8.98
N PRO A 30 -2.71 37.78 9.92
CA PRO A 30 -3.92 37.69 10.74
C PRO A 30 -3.97 38.77 11.81
N SER A 31 -5.10 39.48 11.89
CA SER A 31 -5.43 40.44 12.94
C SER A 31 -5.66 39.74 14.28
N ARG A 32 -5.08 40.30 15.34
CA ARG A 32 -5.11 39.81 16.72
C ARG A 32 -6.48 40.06 17.35
N PRO A 33 -7.17 39.08 17.96
CA PRO A 33 -8.40 39.35 18.70
C PRO A 33 -8.10 39.92 20.09
N SER A 34 -8.81 40.99 20.42
CA SER A 34 -8.80 41.69 21.71
C SER A 34 -9.45 40.84 22.82
N ARG A 35 -8.83 40.86 24.01
CA ARG A 35 -9.33 40.25 25.26
C ARG A 35 -10.72 40.81 25.62
N GLY A 36 -11.72 39.94 25.65
CA GLY A 36 -12.93 40.10 26.46
C GLY A 36 -12.75 39.38 27.79
N VAL A 37 -13.01 40.06 28.90
CA VAL A 37 -13.04 39.51 30.27
C VAL A 37 -14.50 39.42 30.67
N ASP A 38 -15.03 38.21 30.76
CA ASP A 38 -16.37 37.98 31.29
C ASP A 38 -16.29 37.01 32.49
N HIS A 39 -16.86 37.46 33.61
CA HIS A 39 -17.01 36.73 34.86
C HIS A 39 -18.18 35.73 34.79
N ASN A 40 -17.89 34.44 34.96
CA ASN A 40 -18.65 33.38 35.64
C ASN A 40 -18.40 32.03 34.95
N GLY A 41 -17.80 31.07 35.65
CA GLY A 41 -17.51 29.76 35.08
C GLY A 41 -17.46 28.65 36.11
N SER A 42 -18.62 28.08 36.46
CA SER A 42 -18.68 26.66 36.80
C SER A 42 -18.98 25.93 35.50
N VAL A 43 -17.90 25.57 34.80
CA VAL A 43 -17.95 24.67 33.66
C VAL A 43 -17.42 23.35 34.18
N SER A 44 -18.27 22.33 34.25
CA SER A 44 -17.83 20.95 34.35
C SER A 44 -16.91 20.68 33.18
N HIS A 45 -15.61 20.77 33.41
CA HIS A 45 -14.60 20.34 32.47
C HIS A 45 -14.70 18.82 32.36
N ASP A 46 -15.51 18.36 31.40
CA ASP A 46 -15.33 17.04 30.80
C ASP A 46 -13.93 17.06 30.17
N HIS A 47 -12.93 16.61 30.94
CA HIS A 47 -11.58 16.46 30.45
C HIS A 47 -11.62 15.32 29.43
N PRO A 48 -11.37 15.55 28.13
CA PRO A 48 -11.02 14.44 27.26
C PRO A 48 -9.80 13.78 27.89
N SER A 49 -9.93 12.51 28.25
CA SER A 49 -8.86 11.76 28.89
C SER A 49 -7.60 11.94 28.03
N PRO A 50 -6.45 12.33 28.62
CA PRO A 50 -5.25 12.54 27.85
C PRO A 50 -4.93 11.25 27.11
N ARG A 51 -4.95 11.31 25.76
CA ARG A 51 -4.49 10.24 24.89
C ARG A 51 -3.11 9.84 25.42
N SER A 52 -3.00 8.60 25.90
CA SER A 52 -1.76 8.10 26.48
C SER A 52 -0.66 8.19 25.43
N LEU A 53 0.30 9.09 25.63
CA LEU A 53 1.48 9.27 24.76
C LEU A 53 2.42 8.04 24.76
N LEU A 54 2.04 7.00 25.51
CA LEU A 54 2.70 5.69 25.60
C LEU A 54 2.07 4.65 24.67
N SER A 55 0.94 4.97 24.04
CA SER A 55 0.32 4.14 23.00
C SER A 55 0.84 4.64 21.65
N GLY A 56 1.43 3.75 20.84
CA GLY A 56 1.86 4.08 19.49
C GLY A 56 0.70 4.59 18.61
N PRO A 57 0.95 4.89 17.32
CA PRO A 57 -0.12 5.27 16.40
C PRO A 57 -1.28 4.26 16.42
N ASP A 58 -2.51 4.77 16.33
CA ASP A 58 -3.72 3.95 16.33
C ASP A 58 -3.67 2.89 15.20
N PRO A 59 -4.20 1.67 15.42
CA PRO A 59 -4.28 0.65 14.37
C PRO A 59 -5.07 1.15 13.15
N VAL A 60 -4.58 0.83 11.96
CA VAL A 60 -5.30 1.12 10.72
C VAL A 60 -6.11 -0.10 10.27
N LEU A 61 -7.40 0.11 10.08
CA LEU A 61 -8.35 -0.90 9.62
C LEU A 61 -8.85 -0.51 8.24
N LEU A 62 -8.63 -1.36 7.25
CA LEU A 62 -9.23 -1.17 5.92
C LEU A 62 -10.76 -1.31 6.03
N PRO A 63 -11.53 -0.53 5.25
CA PRO A 63 -12.98 -0.47 5.41
C PRO A 63 -13.66 -1.76 4.94
N ALA A 64 -14.90 -2.00 5.39
CA ALA A 64 -15.62 -3.24 5.07
C ALA A 64 -15.98 -3.39 3.58
N ASP A 65 -16.10 -2.27 2.87
CA ASP A 65 -16.32 -2.18 1.42
C ASP A 65 -15.01 -2.26 0.60
N HIS A 66 -13.89 -2.63 1.23
CA HIS A 66 -12.62 -2.84 0.54
C HIS A 66 -12.74 -3.90 -0.59
N PRO A 67 -12.03 -3.76 -1.73
CA PRO A 67 -12.10 -4.71 -2.85
C PRO A 67 -11.83 -6.18 -2.48
N ASP A 68 -11.05 -6.43 -1.42
CA ASP A 68 -10.83 -7.80 -0.90
C ASP A 68 -12.14 -8.48 -0.47
N THR A 69 -13.18 -7.73 -0.07
CA THR A 69 -14.49 -8.28 0.29
C THR A 69 -15.19 -8.90 -0.92
N ALA A 70 -15.26 -8.17 -2.04
CA ALA A 70 -15.86 -8.67 -3.27
C ALA A 70 -15.04 -9.82 -3.87
N ALA A 71 -13.71 -9.71 -3.82
CA ALA A 71 -12.81 -10.76 -4.26
C ALA A 71 -13.01 -12.08 -3.47
N ARG A 72 -13.11 -12.01 -2.14
CA ARG A 72 -13.40 -13.18 -1.30
C ARG A 72 -14.75 -13.81 -1.64
N ALA A 73 -15.79 -12.99 -1.81
CA ALA A 73 -17.11 -13.50 -2.20
C ALA A 73 -17.07 -14.25 -3.55
N ALA A 74 -16.34 -13.74 -4.54
CA ALA A 74 -16.18 -14.40 -5.83
C ALA A 74 -15.44 -15.76 -5.72
N LEU A 75 -14.42 -15.83 -4.87
CA LEU A 75 -13.67 -17.05 -4.58
C LEU A 75 -14.50 -18.07 -3.81
N GLU A 76 -15.29 -17.64 -2.82
CA GLU A 76 -16.24 -18.48 -2.07
C GLU A 76 -17.33 -19.04 -2.98
N ALA A 77 -17.72 -18.30 -4.02
CA ALA A 77 -18.60 -18.79 -5.09
C ALA A 77 -17.93 -19.77 -6.06
N GLY A 78 -16.65 -20.11 -5.86
CA GLY A 78 -15.91 -21.10 -6.63
C GLY A 78 -15.20 -20.55 -7.87
N SER A 79 -15.08 -19.22 -8.02
CA SER A 79 -14.33 -18.64 -9.14
C SER A 79 -12.83 -18.91 -8.97
N PRO A 80 -12.11 -19.34 -10.02
CA PRO A 80 -10.66 -19.46 -9.97
C PRO A 80 -9.98 -18.12 -9.67
N VAL A 81 -8.90 -18.11 -8.89
CA VAL A 81 -8.17 -16.87 -8.53
C VAL A 81 -7.81 -16.03 -9.75
N ARG A 82 -7.33 -16.68 -10.82
CA ARG A 82 -6.98 -16.02 -12.09
C ARG A 82 -8.15 -15.30 -12.76
N ASP A 83 -9.38 -15.79 -12.58
CA ASP A 83 -10.57 -15.22 -13.18
C ASP A 83 -11.14 -14.06 -12.34
N VAL A 84 -10.85 -14.03 -11.03
CA VAL A 84 -11.26 -12.95 -10.12
C VAL A 84 -10.39 -11.71 -10.31
N VAL A 85 -9.10 -11.86 -10.61
CA VAL A 85 -8.16 -10.73 -10.80
C VAL A 85 -8.67 -9.63 -11.75
N PRO A 86 -9.19 -9.92 -12.96
CA PRO A 86 -9.72 -8.86 -13.83
C PRO A 86 -11.01 -8.22 -13.30
N GLN A 87 -11.75 -8.89 -12.41
CA GLN A 87 -12.94 -8.33 -11.77
C GLN A 87 -12.59 -7.42 -10.60
N GLU A 88 -11.58 -7.82 -9.81
CA GLU A 88 -11.14 -7.12 -8.60
C GLU A 88 -9.64 -6.76 -8.64
N PRO A 89 -9.16 -6.01 -9.64
CA PRO A 89 -7.72 -5.76 -9.83
C PRO A 89 -7.10 -4.88 -8.73
N ALA A 90 -7.94 -4.21 -7.95
CA ALA A 90 -7.55 -3.40 -6.80
C ALA A 90 -7.46 -4.21 -5.49
N SER A 91 -7.88 -5.48 -5.47
CA SER A 91 -7.77 -6.35 -4.31
C SER A 91 -6.33 -6.79 -4.09
N SER A 92 -5.78 -6.55 -2.89
CA SER A 92 -4.48 -7.09 -2.51
C SER A 92 -4.53 -8.61 -2.33
N TYR A 93 -5.68 -9.12 -1.87
CA TYR A 93 -5.89 -10.53 -1.55
C TYR A 93 -5.71 -11.46 -2.76
N VAL A 94 -6.33 -11.16 -3.91
CA VAL A 94 -6.22 -12.02 -5.11
C VAL A 94 -4.79 -12.05 -5.67
N TRP A 95 -4.06 -10.94 -5.58
CA TRP A 95 -2.65 -10.91 -5.96
C TRP A 95 -1.78 -11.70 -4.99
N ALA A 96 -2.09 -11.68 -3.70
CA ALA A 96 -1.41 -12.51 -2.70
C ALA A 96 -1.64 -14.00 -2.97
N LEU A 97 -2.88 -14.41 -3.27
CA LEU A 97 -3.21 -15.79 -3.61
C LEU A 97 -2.47 -16.26 -4.87
N LEU A 98 -2.43 -15.45 -5.94
CA LEU A 98 -1.64 -15.78 -7.12
C LEU A 98 -0.15 -15.99 -6.81
N ALA A 99 0.41 -15.17 -5.91
CA ALA A 99 1.80 -15.30 -5.52
C ALA A 99 2.05 -16.61 -4.74
N GLU A 100 1.15 -16.93 -3.81
CA GLU A 100 1.23 -18.15 -3.01
C GLU A 100 1.02 -19.41 -3.86
N GLU A 101 0.08 -19.40 -4.82
CA GLU A 101 -0.09 -20.46 -5.80
C GLU A 101 1.19 -20.68 -6.63
N ALA A 102 1.83 -19.59 -7.07
CA ALA A 102 3.08 -19.65 -7.83
C ALA A 102 4.25 -20.18 -7.00
N LEU A 103 4.30 -19.91 -5.69
CA LEU A 103 5.32 -20.46 -4.78
C LEU A 103 5.05 -21.92 -4.42
N GLY A 104 3.78 -22.31 -4.25
CA GLY A 104 3.36 -23.63 -3.79
C GLY A 104 3.17 -24.68 -4.89
N ALA A 105 3.26 -24.31 -6.16
CA ALA A 105 3.10 -25.22 -7.28
C ALA A 105 4.15 -26.35 -7.28
N THR A 106 3.82 -27.50 -7.89
CA THR A 106 4.77 -28.63 -8.06
C THR A 106 6.08 -28.21 -8.72
N ARG A 107 6.00 -27.21 -9.61
CA ARG A 107 7.15 -26.45 -10.11
C ARG A 107 6.93 -24.99 -9.72
N PRO A 108 7.56 -24.52 -8.63
CA PRO A 108 7.45 -23.12 -8.21
C PRO A 108 7.96 -22.16 -9.28
N ASP A 109 7.30 -21.00 -9.41
CA ASP A 109 7.75 -19.87 -10.21
C ASP A 109 7.93 -18.64 -9.30
N PRO A 110 9.11 -18.49 -8.67
CA PRO A 110 9.36 -17.39 -7.74
C PRO A 110 9.40 -16.02 -8.44
N ILE A 111 9.66 -15.98 -9.76
CA ILE A 111 9.65 -14.72 -10.53
C ILE A 111 8.22 -14.23 -10.70
N ALA A 112 7.30 -15.12 -11.11
CA ALA A 112 5.88 -14.79 -11.19
C ALA A 112 5.32 -14.44 -9.80
N ALA A 113 5.68 -15.22 -8.78
CA ALA A 113 5.28 -14.95 -7.41
C ALA A 113 5.70 -13.56 -6.94
N TYR A 114 6.96 -13.18 -7.21
CA TYR A 114 7.47 -11.84 -6.88
C TYR A 114 6.66 -10.75 -7.58
N ALA A 115 6.37 -10.90 -8.87
CA ALA A 115 5.57 -9.94 -9.63
C ALA A 115 4.12 -9.80 -9.09
N TYR A 116 3.47 -10.92 -8.75
CA TYR A 116 2.13 -10.93 -8.18
C TYR A 116 2.12 -10.31 -6.77
N ALA A 117 3.04 -10.74 -5.89
CA ALA A 117 3.14 -10.23 -4.53
C ALA A 117 3.47 -8.74 -4.48
N ARG A 118 4.38 -8.28 -5.34
CA ARG A 118 4.69 -6.84 -5.50
C ARG A 118 3.45 -6.04 -5.91
N THR A 119 2.64 -6.58 -6.82
CA THR A 119 1.38 -5.94 -7.22
C THR A 119 0.41 -5.85 -6.04
N GLY A 120 0.18 -6.95 -5.32
CA GLY A 120 -0.66 -6.98 -4.13
C GLY A 120 -0.20 -6.00 -3.05
N TYR A 121 1.09 -6.02 -2.73
CA TYR A 121 1.73 -5.08 -1.80
C TYR A 121 1.42 -3.62 -2.16
N HIS A 122 1.57 -3.24 -3.43
CA HIS A 122 1.24 -1.88 -3.88
C HIS A 122 -0.25 -1.55 -3.76
N ARG A 123 -1.16 -2.48 -4.08
CA ARG A 123 -2.62 -2.27 -3.89
C ARG A 123 -2.97 -2.05 -2.43
N GLY A 124 -2.42 -2.87 -1.53
CA GLY A 124 -2.61 -2.72 -0.10
C GLY A 124 -2.03 -1.42 0.45
N LEU A 125 -0.83 -1.00 0.00
CA LEU A 125 -0.26 0.30 0.37
C LEU A 125 -1.16 1.47 -0.02
N ASP A 126 -1.72 1.45 -1.22
CA ASP A 126 -2.62 2.52 -1.68
C ASP A 126 -3.90 2.57 -0.85
N ALA A 127 -4.46 1.40 -0.52
CA ALA A 127 -5.63 1.30 0.36
C ALA A 127 -5.33 1.80 1.77
N LEU A 128 -4.22 1.37 2.37
CA LEU A 128 -3.80 1.78 3.72
C LEU A 128 -3.51 3.28 3.78
N ARG A 129 -2.87 3.85 2.76
CA ARG A 129 -2.64 5.31 2.69
C ARG A 129 -3.94 6.09 2.66
N ARG A 130 -4.94 5.64 1.91
CA ARG A 130 -6.28 6.26 1.92
C ARG A 130 -6.94 6.13 3.29
N ALA A 131 -6.73 5.01 3.99
CA ALA A 131 -7.21 4.78 5.34
C ALA A 131 -6.39 5.48 6.45
N GLY A 132 -5.40 6.31 6.09
CA GLY A 132 -4.64 7.13 7.04
C GLY A 132 -3.29 6.56 7.48
N TRP A 133 -2.89 5.39 6.99
CA TRP A 133 -1.57 4.83 7.28
C TRP A 133 -0.46 5.65 6.60
N ARG A 134 0.63 5.91 7.31
CA ARG A 134 1.75 6.76 6.83
C ARG A 134 3.09 6.03 6.84
N GLY A 135 3.07 4.71 6.68
CA GLY A 135 4.28 3.88 6.70
C GLY A 135 4.67 3.36 8.08
N GLN A 136 3.86 3.65 9.11
CA GLN A 136 4.11 3.21 10.48
C GLN A 136 2.79 2.95 11.21
N GLY A 137 2.86 2.05 12.18
CA GLY A 137 1.75 1.71 13.06
C GLY A 137 1.03 0.41 12.70
N PRO A 138 0.18 -0.08 13.62
CA PRO A 138 -0.36 -1.43 13.53
C PRO A 138 -1.30 -1.61 12.33
N VAL A 139 -1.18 -2.75 11.67
CA VAL A 139 -2.11 -3.27 10.66
C VAL A 139 -2.57 -4.63 11.16
N PRO A 140 -3.65 -4.70 11.97
CA PRO A 140 -4.03 -5.92 12.66
C PRO A 140 -4.33 -7.09 11.71
N VAL A 141 -3.72 -8.25 11.97
CA VAL A 141 -3.86 -9.47 11.17
C VAL A 141 -5.25 -10.11 11.29
N ASP A 142 -5.90 -9.94 12.45
CA ASP A 142 -7.24 -10.45 12.72
C ASP A 142 -8.33 -9.67 11.96
N HIS A 143 -8.00 -8.49 11.43
CA HIS A 143 -8.93 -7.71 10.61
C HIS A 143 -8.92 -8.21 9.16
N VAL A 144 -9.99 -8.90 8.74
CA VAL A 144 -10.06 -9.61 7.45
C VAL A 144 -9.68 -8.74 6.23
N PRO A 145 -10.13 -7.48 6.10
CA PRO A 145 -9.69 -6.58 5.02
C PRO A 145 -8.19 -6.29 4.97
N ASN A 146 -7.47 -6.37 6.10
CA ASN A 146 -6.01 -6.14 6.14
C ASN A 146 -5.20 -7.36 5.67
N GLN A 147 -5.77 -8.57 5.75
CA GLN A 147 -5.05 -9.81 5.50
C GLN A 147 -4.48 -9.91 4.08
N GLY A 148 -5.16 -9.35 3.07
CA GLY A 148 -4.67 -9.37 1.70
C GLY A 148 -3.35 -8.62 1.54
N PHE A 149 -3.18 -7.49 2.23
CA PHE A 149 -1.91 -6.74 2.25
C PHE A 149 -0.82 -7.55 2.96
N LEU A 150 -1.12 -8.08 4.15
CA LEU A 150 -0.14 -8.80 4.97
C LEU A 150 0.34 -10.08 4.25
N ARG A 151 -0.57 -10.84 3.65
CA ARG A 151 -0.23 -12.01 2.82
C ARG A 151 0.64 -11.64 1.63
N ALA A 152 0.34 -10.53 0.95
CA ALA A 152 1.17 -10.05 -0.16
C ALA A 152 2.60 -9.67 0.30
N VAL A 153 2.75 -9.05 1.47
CA VAL A 153 4.08 -8.74 2.04
C VAL A 153 4.85 -10.01 2.38
N LEU A 154 4.20 -11.02 2.98
CA LEU A 154 4.86 -12.29 3.28
C LEU A 154 5.26 -13.04 2.00
N ALA A 155 4.36 -13.14 1.02
CA ALA A 155 4.65 -13.76 -0.26
C ALA A 155 5.76 -13.02 -1.02
N LEU A 156 5.83 -11.68 -0.90
CA LEU A 156 6.91 -10.88 -1.46
C LEU A 156 8.24 -11.20 -0.78
N ALA A 157 8.25 -11.36 0.54
CA ALA A 157 9.46 -11.75 1.27
C ALA A 157 9.96 -13.13 0.83
N GLU A 158 9.07 -14.11 0.73
CA GLU A 158 9.39 -15.48 0.32
C GLU A 158 9.87 -15.55 -1.14
N ALA A 159 9.19 -14.86 -2.05
CA ALA A 159 9.58 -14.81 -3.46
C ALA A 159 10.91 -14.06 -3.65
N ALA A 160 11.13 -12.95 -2.94
CA ALA A 160 12.39 -12.21 -2.97
C ALA A 160 13.56 -13.08 -2.50
N GLU A 161 13.39 -13.83 -1.40
CA GLU A 161 14.38 -14.78 -0.92
C GLU A 161 14.70 -15.84 -2.00
N ALA A 162 13.68 -16.41 -2.62
CA ALA A 162 13.82 -17.45 -3.64
C ALA A 162 14.54 -16.98 -4.91
N ILE A 163 14.52 -15.68 -5.22
CA ILE A 163 15.26 -15.09 -6.35
C ILE A 163 16.62 -14.47 -5.95
N GLY A 164 17.01 -14.54 -4.68
CA GLY A 164 18.28 -14.00 -4.17
C GLY A 164 18.26 -12.50 -3.80
N GLU A 165 17.09 -11.88 -3.71
CA GLU A 165 16.90 -10.48 -3.25
C GLU A 165 16.76 -10.42 -1.71
N THR A 166 17.76 -10.91 -0.99
CA THR A 166 17.74 -11.06 0.48
C THR A 166 17.43 -9.75 1.20
N ALA A 167 17.96 -8.62 0.72
CA ALA A 167 17.69 -7.32 1.34
C ALA A 167 16.22 -6.88 1.24
N GLU A 168 15.51 -7.27 0.18
CA GLU A 168 14.06 -7.03 0.05
C GLU A 168 13.27 -7.98 0.96
N SER A 169 13.66 -9.26 1.01
CA SER A 169 13.11 -10.26 1.93
C SER A 169 13.15 -9.77 3.39
N GLU A 170 14.30 -9.30 3.85
CA GLU A 170 14.47 -8.75 5.20
C GLU A 170 13.62 -7.50 5.45
N ARG A 171 13.55 -6.58 4.48
CA ARG A 171 12.70 -5.37 4.58
C ARG A 171 11.23 -5.74 4.71
N CYS A 172 10.74 -6.70 3.92
CA CYS A 172 9.34 -7.15 3.97
C CYS A 172 9.01 -7.84 5.30
N ARG A 173 9.90 -8.70 5.81
CA ARG A 173 9.73 -9.35 7.13
C ARG A 173 9.71 -8.33 8.26
N ARG A 174 10.62 -7.34 8.23
CA ARG A 174 10.63 -6.25 9.19
C ARG A 174 9.36 -5.41 9.12
N LEU A 175 8.85 -5.12 7.93
CA LEU A 175 7.57 -4.43 7.76
C LEU A 175 6.40 -5.15 8.45
N LEU A 176 6.35 -6.49 8.42
CA LEU A 176 5.32 -7.25 9.16
C LEU A 176 5.43 -7.03 10.66
N VAL A 177 6.65 -7.09 11.21
CA VAL A 177 6.94 -6.85 12.64
C VAL A 177 6.57 -5.41 13.03
N ASP A 178 6.98 -4.43 12.22
CA ASP A 178 6.69 -3.01 12.45
C ASP A 178 5.19 -2.69 12.31
N SER A 179 4.45 -3.54 11.57
CA SER A 179 2.98 -3.49 11.45
C SER A 179 2.26 -4.21 12.60
N GLY A 180 2.99 -4.72 13.59
CA GLY A 180 2.42 -5.36 14.79
C GLY A 180 1.98 -6.80 14.60
N THR A 181 2.54 -7.53 13.62
CA THR A 181 2.29 -8.96 13.40
C THR A 181 3.61 -9.72 13.19
N THR A 182 3.58 -11.05 13.04
CA THR A 182 4.76 -11.84 12.67
C THR A 182 4.56 -12.56 11.34
N PRO A 183 5.65 -12.97 10.65
CA PRO A 183 5.55 -13.84 9.49
C PRO A 183 4.73 -15.11 9.76
N GLU A 184 4.87 -15.70 10.94
CA GLU A 184 4.17 -16.93 11.34
C GLU A 184 2.67 -16.70 11.50
N ALA A 185 2.26 -15.58 12.10
CA ALA A 185 0.85 -15.21 12.23
C ALA A 185 0.20 -14.98 10.86
N VAL A 186 0.93 -14.38 9.92
CA VAL A 186 0.45 -14.20 8.53
C VAL A 186 0.42 -15.53 7.78
N ALA A 187 1.41 -16.40 7.97
CA ALA A 187 1.45 -17.72 7.35
C ALA A 187 0.28 -18.60 7.80
N ALA A 188 -0.20 -18.44 9.05
CA ALA A 188 -1.37 -19.16 9.58
C ALA A 188 -2.71 -18.79 8.89
N LEU A 189 -2.72 -17.80 8.00
CA LEU A 189 -3.91 -17.42 7.20
C LEU A 189 -4.07 -18.24 5.91
N ARG A 190 -3.10 -19.11 5.58
CA ARG A 190 -3.02 -19.85 4.31
C ARG A 190 -3.67 -21.22 4.39
#